data_AF-U9T1A0-F1
#
_entry.id   AF-U9T1A0-F1
#
_cell.length_a   1.000
_cell.length_b   1.000
_cell.length_c   1.000
_cell.angle_alpha   90.00
_cell.angle_beta   90.00
_cell.angle_gamma   90.00
#
_symmetry.space_group_name_H-M   'P 1'
#
loop_
_entity.id
_entity.type
_entity.pdbx_description
1 polymer ?
#
loop_
_entity_poly.entity_id
_entity_poly.type
_entity_poly.pdbx_seq_one_letter_code
_entity_poly.pdbx_strand_id
1 'polypeptide(L)'
;MVESSDLILLLEASDELCLSELCEHIQDFIITKRLVWLRENFLSLAKIVYQHLTFDRLQKIFTEMIYENPKDLFKLETLSELPEDIILFLISRDDFFIREVQIWEQIIKWGILKYPHLDPDITYWTIKDFETLKNRLRKSIPLIRFYQMSSKEFKEKVVPFKKILPEILYNNISKFHSRWFKISFRSSARVKPIDSLIINYKDAAVLASWIDGKTKLMIDL
;
A
#
# COMPACT_ATOMS: atom_id res chain seq x y z
N MET A 1 12.48 -32.82 13.01
CA MET A 1 12.43 -31.74 11.99
C MET A 1 12.22 -30.46 12.74
N VAL A 2 13.00 -29.42 12.46
CA VAL A 2 12.75 -28.08 13.04
C VAL A 2 11.47 -27.54 12.40
N GLU A 3 10.50 -27.11 13.21
CA GLU A 3 9.28 -26.51 12.68
C GLU A 3 9.60 -25.14 12.09
N SER A 4 8.85 -24.70 11.08
CA SER A 4 9.16 -23.41 10.43
C SER A 4 8.95 -22.21 11.37
N SER A 5 8.10 -22.34 12.40
CA SER A 5 7.98 -21.38 13.51
C SER A 5 9.25 -21.30 14.36
N ASP A 6 9.89 -22.44 14.64
CA ASP A 6 11.13 -22.49 15.40
C ASP A 6 12.29 -21.80 14.66
N LEU A 7 12.25 -21.80 13.31
CA LEU A 7 13.26 -21.09 12.51
C LEU A 7 13.19 -19.58 12.68
N ILE A 8 12.00 -19.02 12.88
CA ILE A 8 11.84 -17.58 13.12
C ILE A 8 12.33 -17.24 14.53
N LEU A 9 11.94 -18.03 15.53
CA LEU A 9 12.43 -17.86 16.90
C LEU A 9 13.96 -17.96 16.98
N LEU A 10 14.54 -18.92 16.24
CA LEU A 10 15.99 -19.07 16.15
C LEU A 10 16.63 -17.86 15.45
N LEU A 11 16.00 -17.34 14.39
CA LEU A 11 16.47 -16.16 13.68
C LEU A 11 16.43 -14.91 14.57
N GLU A 12 15.35 -14.68 15.31
CA GLU A 12 15.21 -13.59 16.29
C GLU A 12 16.25 -13.71 17.41
N ALA A 13 16.41 -14.89 18.00
CA ALA A 13 17.43 -15.13 19.04
C ALA A 13 18.85 -14.93 18.50
N SER A 14 19.11 -15.32 17.26
CA SER A 14 20.41 -15.11 16.61
C SER A 14 20.70 -13.62 16.41
N ASP A 15 19.69 -12.83 16.07
CA ASP A 15 19.81 -11.37 15.95
C ASP A 15 20.09 -10.71 17.30
N GLU A 16 19.31 -11.07 18.33
CA GLU A 16 19.48 -10.56 19.70
C GLU A 16 20.86 -10.86 20.27
N LEU A 17 21.40 -12.05 19.97
CA LEU A 17 22.74 -12.47 20.37
C LEU A 17 23.86 -11.96 19.44
N CYS A 18 23.51 -11.14 18.43
CA CYS A 18 24.44 -10.58 17.44
C CYS A 18 25.23 -11.65 16.64
N LEU A 19 24.64 -12.83 16.42
CA LEU A 19 25.22 -13.96 15.69
C LEU A 19 24.98 -13.82 14.18
N SER A 20 25.61 -12.81 13.57
CA SER A 20 25.40 -12.44 12.16
C SER A 20 25.53 -13.60 11.15
N GLU A 21 26.57 -14.43 11.26
CA GLU A 21 26.76 -15.59 10.37
C GLU A 21 25.60 -16.59 10.47
N LEU A 22 25.11 -16.82 11.69
CA LEU A 22 23.97 -17.70 11.93
C LEU A 22 22.67 -17.09 11.36
N CYS A 23 22.47 -15.78 11.53
CA CYS A 23 21.36 -15.07 10.92
C CYS A 23 21.36 -15.25 9.39
N GLU A 24 22.49 -15.04 8.73
CA GLU A 24 22.62 -15.23 7.28
C GLU A 24 22.28 -16.66 6.86
N HIS A 25 22.82 -17.65 7.56
CA HIS A 25 22.57 -19.06 7.25
C HIS A 25 21.09 -19.43 7.42
N ILE A 26 20.42 -18.93 8.46
CA ILE A 26 19.00 -19.21 8.68
C ILE A 26 18.15 -18.53 7.59
N GLN A 27 18.46 -17.28 7.24
CA GLN A 27 17.75 -16.58 6.16
C GLN A 27 17.86 -17.34 4.83
N ASP A 28 19.07 -17.77 4.44
CA ASP A 28 19.29 -18.57 3.25
C ASP A 28 18.53 -19.89 3.28
N PHE A 29 18.52 -20.55 4.43
CA PHE A 29 17.79 -21.80 4.59
C PHE A 29 16.28 -21.59 4.40
N ILE A 30 15.70 -20.55 5.01
CA ILE A 30 14.29 -20.22 4.86
C ILE A 30 13.97 -19.92 3.38
N ILE A 31 14.76 -19.08 2.73
CA ILE A 31 14.54 -18.67 1.33
C ILE A 31 14.67 -19.86 0.38
N THR A 32 15.66 -20.72 0.57
CA THR A 32 15.94 -21.82 -0.37
C THR A 32 15.11 -23.08 -0.12
N LYS A 33 14.76 -23.38 1.14
CA LYS A 33 14.09 -24.64 1.53
C LYS A 33 12.66 -24.46 2.01
N ARG A 34 12.22 -23.24 2.31
CA ARG A 34 10.91 -22.93 2.91
C ARG A 34 10.18 -21.77 2.20
N LEU A 35 10.49 -21.49 0.94
CA LEU A 35 9.87 -20.39 0.19
C LEU A 35 8.32 -20.46 0.13
N VAL A 36 7.76 -21.66 -0.03
CA VAL A 36 6.30 -21.84 -0.07
C VAL A 36 5.67 -21.45 1.27
N TRP A 37 6.22 -21.96 2.37
CA TRP A 37 5.80 -21.60 3.71
C TRP A 37 5.97 -20.09 3.97
N LEU A 38 7.06 -19.49 3.48
CA LEU A 38 7.30 -18.06 3.59
C LEU A 38 6.21 -17.24 2.87
N ARG A 39 5.80 -17.66 1.67
CA ARG A 39 4.69 -17.02 0.91
C ARG A 39 3.36 -17.16 1.64
N GLU A 40 3.06 -18.34 2.19
CA GLU A 40 1.83 -18.60 2.94
C GLU A 40 1.75 -17.79 4.24
N ASN A 41 2.89 -17.52 4.87
CA ASN A 41 3.00 -16.80 6.14
C ASN A 41 3.52 -15.36 5.97
N PHE A 42 3.56 -14.85 4.73
CA PHE A 42 4.14 -13.55 4.40
C PHE A 42 3.52 -12.43 5.26
N LEU A 43 2.20 -12.45 5.43
CA LEU A 43 1.47 -11.42 6.17
C LEU A 43 1.76 -11.40 7.67
N SER A 44 1.87 -12.58 8.29
CA SER A 44 2.16 -12.71 9.72
C SER A 44 3.62 -12.39 10.03
N LEU A 45 4.52 -12.72 9.11
CA LEU A 45 5.96 -12.53 9.27
C LEU A 45 6.45 -11.14 8.88
N ALA A 46 5.70 -10.38 8.08
CA ALA A 46 6.15 -9.08 7.57
C ALA A 46 6.57 -8.13 8.68
N LYS A 47 5.81 -8.11 9.79
CA LYS A 47 6.15 -7.29 10.96
C LYS A 47 7.52 -7.63 11.52
N ILE A 48 7.79 -8.92 11.77
CA ILE A 48 9.05 -9.40 12.31
C ILE A 48 10.18 -9.05 11.33
N VAL A 49 10.01 -9.39 10.05
CA VAL A 49 11.03 -9.15 9.02
C VAL A 49 11.44 -7.69 8.89
N TYR A 50 10.49 -6.75 8.93
CA TYR A 50 10.80 -5.32 8.81
C TYR A 50 11.21 -4.65 10.12
N GLN A 51 11.07 -5.31 11.28
CA GLN A 51 11.55 -4.80 12.56
C GLN A 51 13.06 -5.04 12.77
N HIS A 52 13.61 -6.08 12.15
CA HIS A 52 15.02 -6.47 12.29
C HIS A 52 15.83 -6.09 11.05
N LEU A 53 16.72 -5.10 11.19
CA LEU A 53 17.55 -4.59 10.08
C LEU A 53 18.52 -5.63 9.51
N THR A 54 18.89 -6.63 10.30
CA THR A 54 19.76 -7.74 9.90
C THR A 54 19.06 -8.77 9.01
N PHE A 55 17.74 -8.70 8.87
CA PHE A 55 16.96 -9.63 8.03
C PHE A 55 16.87 -9.15 6.58
N ASP A 56 17.95 -8.57 6.06
CA ASP A 56 18.02 -7.91 4.76
C ASP A 56 17.63 -8.82 3.57
N ARG A 57 18.06 -10.08 3.59
CA ARG A 57 17.72 -11.06 2.53
C ARG A 57 16.22 -11.38 2.54
N LEU A 58 15.64 -11.57 3.73
CA LEU A 58 14.19 -11.76 3.86
C LEU A 58 13.42 -10.50 3.50
N GLN A 59 13.87 -9.32 3.92
CA GLN A 59 13.26 -8.04 3.53
C GLN A 59 13.23 -7.86 2.01
N LYS A 60 14.32 -8.22 1.31
CA LYS A 60 14.37 -8.19 -0.16
C LYS A 60 13.31 -9.11 -0.78
N ILE A 61 13.25 -10.36 -0.34
CA ILE A 61 12.26 -11.33 -0.82
C ILE A 61 10.83 -10.87 -0.52
N PHE A 62 10.58 -10.30 0.66
CA PHE A 62 9.28 -9.75 1.04
C PHE A 62 8.92 -8.57 0.15
N THR A 63 9.87 -7.68 -0.12
CA THR A 63 9.67 -6.55 -1.03
C THR A 63 9.31 -7.02 -2.44
N GLU A 64 9.98 -8.05 -2.95
CA GLU A 64 9.65 -8.68 -4.24
C GLU A 64 8.22 -9.26 -4.24
N MET A 65 7.82 -9.98 -3.19
CA MET A 65 6.45 -10.50 -3.04
C MET A 65 5.40 -9.38 -2.98
N ILE A 66 5.69 -8.29 -2.28
CA ILE A 66 4.85 -7.09 -2.22
C ILE A 66 4.69 -6.50 -3.63
N TYR A 67 5.76 -6.48 -4.42
CA TYR A 67 5.74 -5.94 -5.77
C TYR A 67 4.97 -6.86 -6.73
N GLU A 68 4.98 -8.17 -6.53
CA GLU A 68 4.20 -9.14 -7.30
C GLU A 68 2.68 -9.03 -7.01
N ASN A 69 2.27 -8.95 -5.74
CA ASN A 69 0.85 -8.91 -5.36
C ASN A 69 0.56 -8.08 -4.09
N PRO A 70 0.41 -6.75 -4.21
CA PRO A 70 0.15 -5.87 -3.08
C PRO A 70 -1.30 -5.75 -2.68
N LYS A 71 -2.24 -6.36 -3.42
CA LYS A 71 -3.68 -6.25 -3.12
C LYS A 71 -4.01 -6.81 -1.74
N ASP A 72 -3.26 -7.80 -1.29
CA ASP A 72 -3.49 -8.42 0.01
C ASP A 72 -2.95 -7.58 1.16
N LEU A 73 -2.01 -6.64 0.91
CA LEU A 73 -1.47 -5.74 1.94
C LEU A 73 -2.46 -4.67 2.38
N PHE A 74 -3.25 -4.13 1.44
CA PHE A 74 -4.24 -3.09 1.75
C PHE A 74 -5.45 -3.61 2.53
N LYS A 75 -5.58 -4.93 2.69
CA LYS A 75 -6.59 -5.56 3.54
C LYS A 75 -6.17 -5.66 5.01
N LEU A 76 -4.93 -5.30 5.33
CA LEU A 76 -4.34 -5.63 6.62
C LEU A 76 -4.05 -4.40 7.46
N GLU A 77 -3.92 -4.65 8.76
CA GLU A 77 -3.43 -3.67 9.71
C GLU A 77 -1.91 -3.47 9.62
N THR A 78 -1.20 -4.32 8.87
CA THR A 78 0.27 -4.33 8.75
C THR A 78 0.87 -3.22 7.91
N LEU A 79 0.07 -2.38 7.24
CA LEU A 79 0.64 -1.21 6.54
C LEU A 79 1.42 -0.31 7.51
N SER A 80 1.02 -0.21 8.78
CA SER A 80 1.78 0.50 9.83
C SER A 80 3.17 -0.06 10.09
N GLU A 81 3.43 -1.31 9.74
CA GLU A 81 4.71 -1.99 9.98
C GLU A 81 5.66 -1.89 8.79
N LEU A 82 5.15 -1.51 7.61
CA LEU A 82 5.99 -1.36 6.43
C LEU A 82 6.84 -0.08 6.49
N PRO A 83 8.06 -0.13 5.92
CA PRO A 83 8.86 1.06 5.58
C PRO A 83 8.10 2.09 4.73
N GLU A 84 8.38 3.38 4.95
CA GLU A 84 7.69 4.49 4.26
C GLU A 84 7.84 4.39 2.73
N ASP A 85 9.04 4.07 2.25
CA ASP A 85 9.38 3.91 0.84
C ASP A 85 8.57 2.81 0.15
N ILE A 86 8.35 1.67 0.83
CA ILE A 86 7.48 0.61 0.32
C ILE A 86 6.04 1.12 0.20
N ILE A 87 5.54 1.85 1.19
CA ILE A 87 4.19 2.42 1.15
C ILE A 87 4.06 3.43 0.01
N LEU A 88 5.03 4.33 -0.14
CA LEU A 88 5.06 5.33 -1.22
C LEU A 88 5.07 4.65 -2.59
N PHE A 89 5.88 3.60 -2.75
CA PHE A 89 5.90 2.80 -3.97
C PHE A 89 4.51 2.19 -4.25
N LEU A 90 3.90 1.54 -3.26
CA LEU A 90 2.57 0.93 -3.40
C LEU A 90 1.49 1.93 -3.80
N ILE A 91 1.44 3.09 -3.15
CA ILE A 91 0.45 4.13 -3.47
C ILE A 91 0.82 4.98 -4.68
N SER A 92 1.93 4.70 -5.38
CA SER A 92 2.28 5.35 -6.65
C SER A 92 1.84 4.53 -7.87
N ARG A 93 1.69 3.21 -7.72
CA ARG A 93 1.43 2.25 -8.81
C ARG A 93 0.02 2.33 -9.40
N ASP A 94 -0.13 2.18 -10.71
CA ASP A 94 -1.43 2.24 -11.39
C ASP A 94 -2.09 0.89 -11.64
N ASP A 95 -1.34 -0.19 -11.48
CA ASP A 95 -1.68 -1.53 -11.95
C ASP A 95 -2.48 -2.37 -10.95
N PHE A 96 -2.83 -1.80 -9.79
CA PHE A 96 -3.65 -2.47 -8.79
C PHE A 96 -4.99 -1.78 -8.56
N PHE A 97 -6.03 -2.60 -8.65
CA PHE A 97 -7.41 -2.20 -8.50
C PHE A 97 -7.81 -2.02 -7.03
N ILE A 98 -7.43 -0.89 -6.45
CA ILE A 98 -7.76 -0.51 -5.08
C ILE A 98 -8.42 0.88 -5.14
N ARG A 99 -9.56 1.02 -4.46
CA ARG A 99 -10.26 2.31 -4.45
C ARG A 99 -9.42 3.34 -3.72
N GLU A 100 -9.34 4.54 -4.27
CA GLU A 100 -8.53 5.63 -3.70
C GLU A 100 -8.97 5.98 -2.27
N VAL A 101 -10.25 5.84 -1.93
CA VAL A 101 -10.72 6.03 -0.54
C VAL A 101 -10.06 5.04 0.43
N GLN A 102 -9.85 3.79 0.02
CA GLN A 102 -9.23 2.76 0.88
C GLN A 102 -7.75 3.07 1.07
N ILE A 103 -7.08 3.53 0.02
CA ILE A 103 -5.67 3.98 0.10
C ILE A 103 -5.57 5.16 1.07
N TRP A 104 -6.44 6.14 0.95
CA TRP A 104 -6.49 7.29 1.85
C TRP A 104 -6.70 6.88 3.31
N GLU A 105 -7.68 6.03 3.61
CA GLU A 105 -7.94 5.54 4.97
C GLU A 105 -6.73 4.83 5.56
N GLN A 106 -6.04 4.00 4.77
CA GLN A 106 -4.84 3.30 5.21
C GLN A 106 -3.66 4.24 5.45
N ILE A 107 -3.47 5.25 4.61
CA ILE A 107 -2.41 6.25 4.79
C ILE A 107 -2.67 7.11 6.03
N ILE A 108 -3.92 7.46 6.31
CA ILE A 108 -4.31 8.13 7.54
C ILE A 108 -4.04 7.23 8.75
N LYS A 109 -4.49 5.96 8.71
CA LYS A 109 -4.25 4.98 9.79
C LYS A 109 -2.74 4.81 10.06
N TRP A 110 -1.94 4.64 9.01
CA TRP A 110 -0.48 4.59 9.08
C TRP A 110 0.11 5.85 9.74
N GLY A 111 -0.33 7.02 9.28
CA GLY A 111 0.11 8.30 9.79
C GLY A 111 -0.21 8.51 11.27
N ILE A 112 -1.35 7.99 11.75
CA ILE A 112 -1.74 8.05 13.17
C ILE A 112 -0.97 7.03 14.01
N LEU A 113 -0.93 5.76 13.60
CA LEU A 113 -0.32 4.67 14.39
C LEU A 113 1.19 4.87 14.63
N LYS A 114 1.91 5.47 13.69
CA LYS A 114 3.33 5.82 13.88
C LYS A 114 3.55 6.97 14.90
N TYR A 115 2.51 7.52 15.52
CA TYR A 115 2.62 8.50 16.61
C TYR A 115 1.66 8.17 17.76
N PRO A 116 2.13 7.44 18.79
CA PRO A 116 1.28 6.97 19.89
C PRO A 116 0.57 8.07 20.70
N HIS A 117 0.98 9.34 20.57
CA HIS A 117 0.36 10.45 21.29
C HIS A 117 -0.81 11.12 20.53
N LEU A 118 -1.11 10.68 19.30
CA LEU A 118 -2.30 11.16 18.58
C LEU A 118 -3.52 10.42 19.11
N ASP A 119 -4.54 11.18 19.52
CA ASP A 119 -5.81 10.60 19.92
C ASP A 119 -6.48 9.90 18.72
N PRO A 120 -7.08 8.70 18.89
CA PRO A 120 -7.85 8.07 17.82
C PRO A 120 -9.03 8.93 17.33
N ASP A 121 -9.59 9.77 18.20
CA ASP A 121 -10.69 10.68 17.88
C ASP A 121 -10.16 12.07 17.49
N ILE A 122 -10.36 12.40 16.22
CA ILE A 122 -9.96 13.65 15.58
C ILE A 122 -10.57 14.90 16.24
N THR A 123 -11.67 14.75 16.99
CA THR A 123 -12.32 15.88 17.66
C THR A 123 -11.48 16.47 18.80
N TYR A 124 -10.57 15.69 19.38
CA TYR A 124 -9.64 16.15 20.42
C TYR A 124 -8.33 16.72 19.86
N TRP A 125 -8.14 16.74 18.53
CA TRP A 125 -6.87 17.12 17.93
C TRP A 125 -6.60 18.62 17.99
N THR A 126 -5.42 18.97 18.47
CA THR A 126 -4.88 20.32 18.46
C THR A 126 -4.34 20.69 17.06
N ILE A 127 -4.03 21.97 16.85
CA ILE A 127 -3.38 22.43 15.61
C ILE A 127 -2.03 21.72 15.39
N LYS A 128 -1.30 21.47 16.48
CA LYS A 128 0.00 20.79 16.44
C LYS A 128 -0.11 19.34 15.97
N ASP A 129 -1.19 18.66 16.35
CA ASP A 129 -1.47 17.28 15.94
C ASP A 129 -1.68 17.20 14.42
N PHE A 130 -2.47 18.11 13.87
CA PHE A 130 -2.66 18.23 12.42
C PHE A 130 -1.36 18.56 11.68
N GLU A 131 -0.55 19.50 12.17
CA GLU A 131 0.74 19.83 11.54
C GLU A 131 1.73 18.65 11.60
N THR A 132 1.71 17.87 12.68
CA THR A 132 2.54 16.67 12.81
C THR A 132 2.15 15.62 11.77
N LEU A 133 0.84 15.32 11.64
CA LEU A 133 0.35 14.39 10.62
C LEU A 133 0.65 14.89 9.20
N LYS A 134 0.45 16.18 8.94
CA LYS A 134 0.73 16.82 7.65
C LYS A 134 2.18 16.67 7.22
N ASN A 135 3.13 16.92 8.12
CA ASN A 135 4.55 16.78 7.81
C ASN A 135 4.93 15.34 7.47
N ARG A 136 4.34 14.38 8.17
CA ARG A 136 4.55 12.94 7.91
C ARG A 136 3.95 12.49 6.59
N LEU A 137 2.72 12.89 6.30
CA LEU A 137 2.03 12.51 5.07
C LEU A 137 2.40 13.38 3.86
N ARG A 138 3.40 14.26 4.01
CA ARG A 138 3.81 15.20 2.95
C ARG A 138 4.18 14.50 1.64
N LYS A 139 4.84 13.34 1.70
CA LYS A 139 5.23 12.57 0.51
C LYS A 139 4.07 11.74 -0.06
N SER A 140 3.13 11.30 0.78
CA SER A 140 2.03 10.43 0.36
C SER A 140 0.83 11.21 -0.19
N ILE A 141 0.52 12.39 0.36
CA ILE A 141 -0.62 13.23 -0.09
C ILE A 141 -0.62 13.47 -1.61
N PRO A 142 0.51 13.83 -2.27
CA PRO A 142 0.53 14.05 -3.72
C PRO A 142 0.24 12.79 -4.56
N LEU A 143 0.39 11.59 -3.98
CA LEU A 143 0.18 10.31 -4.65
C LEU A 143 -1.29 9.84 -4.59
N ILE A 144 -2.13 10.48 -3.76
CA ILE A 144 -3.55 10.15 -3.61
C ILE A 144 -4.37 10.81 -4.71
N ARG A 145 -5.19 10.02 -5.42
CA ARG A 145 -6.01 10.54 -6.54
C ARG A 145 -7.41 10.92 -6.05
N PHE A 146 -7.48 11.98 -5.25
CA PHE A 146 -8.73 12.46 -4.62
C PHE A 146 -9.92 12.61 -5.59
N TYR A 147 -9.66 13.03 -6.84
CA TYR A 147 -10.70 13.18 -7.87
C TYR A 147 -11.42 11.87 -8.26
N GLN A 148 -10.85 10.72 -7.93
CA GLN A 148 -11.45 9.41 -8.20
C GLN A 148 -12.33 8.90 -7.05
N MET A 149 -12.34 9.60 -5.92
CA MET A 149 -13.28 9.33 -4.85
C MET A 149 -14.66 9.85 -5.24
N SER A 150 -15.72 9.21 -4.75
CA SER A 150 -17.06 9.79 -4.85
C SER A 150 -17.16 11.04 -3.96
N SER A 151 -18.07 11.97 -4.28
CA SER A 151 -18.32 13.14 -3.41
C SER A 151 -18.74 12.75 -1.98
N LYS A 152 -19.37 11.57 -1.82
CA LYS A 152 -19.71 11.03 -0.50
C LYS A 152 -18.45 10.64 0.27
N GLU A 153 -17.58 9.84 -0.34
CA GLU A 153 -16.30 9.42 0.26
C GLU A 153 -15.41 10.62 0.58
N PHE A 154 -15.30 11.60 -0.33
CA PHE A 154 -14.57 12.83 -0.05
C PHE A 154 -15.10 13.55 1.19
N LYS A 155 -16.42 13.74 1.28
CA LYS A 155 -17.05 14.44 2.41
C LYS A 155 -16.88 13.69 3.73
N GLU A 156 -17.00 12.37 3.72
CA GLU A 156 -16.95 11.55 4.94
C GLU A 156 -15.52 11.26 5.40
N LYS A 157 -14.58 11.09 4.48
CA LYS A 157 -13.24 10.56 4.77
C LYS A 157 -12.12 11.58 4.61
N VAL A 158 -12.24 12.56 3.72
CA VAL A 158 -11.17 13.53 3.43
C VAL A 158 -11.39 14.84 4.17
N VAL A 159 -12.62 15.38 4.17
CA VAL A 159 -12.95 16.66 4.82
C VAL A 159 -12.59 16.72 6.31
N PRO A 160 -12.73 15.66 7.14
CA PRO A 160 -12.28 15.70 8.53
C PRO A 160 -10.80 16.07 8.68
N PHE A 161 -9.98 15.66 7.72
CA PHE A 161 -8.54 15.88 7.71
C PHE A 161 -8.12 17.08 6.85
N LYS A 162 -9.04 17.95 6.41
CA LYS A 162 -8.73 19.07 5.49
C LYS A 162 -7.52 19.92 5.88
N LYS A 163 -7.24 20.06 7.19
CA LYS A 163 -6.12 20.83 7.74
C LYS A 163 -4.75 20.30 7.34
N ILE A 164 -4.64 19.02 6.97
CA ILE A 164 -3.36 18.42 6.55
C ILE A 164 -3.08 18.61 5.06
N LEU A 165 -4.08 19.01 4.29
CA LEU A 165 -3.95 19.18 2.85
C LEU A 165 -3.45 20.59 2.52
N PRO A 166 -2.59 20.75 1.49
CA PRO A 166 -2.29 22.07 0.96
C PRO A 166 -3.56 22.81 0.55
N GLU A 167 -3.67 24.10 0.89
CA GLU A 167 -4.89 24.88 0.70
C GLU A 167 -5.37 24.88 -0.77
N ILE A 168 -4.44 25.07 -1.71
CA ILE A 168 -4.72 25.03 -3.15
C ILE A 168 -5.28 23.66 -3.56
N LEU A 169 -4.69 22.58 -3.06
CA LEU A 169 -5.15 21.21 -3.34
C LEU A 169 -6.57 21.01 -2.83
N TYR A 170 -6.83 21.34 -1.56
CA TYR A 170 -8.14 21.19 -0.94
C TYR A 170 -9.23 22.00 -1.67
N ASN A 171 -8.93 23.25 -2.02
CA ASN A 171 -9.89 24.10 -2.72
C ASN A 171 -10.25 23.53 -4.10
N ASN A 172 -9.29 22.97 -4.83
CA ASN A 172 -9.53 22.37 -6.15
C ASN A 172 -10.37 21.09 -6.07
N ILE A 173 -10.02 20.17 -5.16
CA ILE A 173 -10.79 18.92 -4.96
C ILE A 173 -12.18 19.23 -4.42
N SER A 174 -12.32 20.20 -3.50
CA SER A 174 -13.63 20.61 -2.97
C SER A 174 -14.53 21.16 -4.08
N LYS A 175 -14.02 22.04 -4.95
CA LYS A 175 -14.80 22.57 -6.09
C LYS A 175 -15.29 21.46 -7.03
N PHE A 176 -14.45 20.47 -7.31
CA PHE A 176 -14.81 19.31 -8.12
C PHE A 176 -15.96 18.51 -7.49
N HIS A 177 -15.86 18.18 -6.20
CA HIS A 177 -16.89 17.38 -5.51
C HIS A 177 -18.20 18.13 -5.25
N SER A 178 -18.20 19.47 -5.28
CA SER A 178 -19.38 20.33 -5.10
C SER A 178 -20.33 20.40 -6.31
N ARG A 179 -20.09 19.64 -7.40
CA ARG A 179 -20.90 19.61 -8.64
C ARG A 179 -20.87 20.88 -9.52
N TRP A 180 -20.05 21.87 -9.21
CA TRP A 180 -20.03 23.14 -9.95
C TRP A 180 -19.24 23.10 -11.27
N PHE A 181 -18.37 22.11 -11.46
CA PHE A 181 -17.66 21.96 -12.73
C PHE A 181 -17.49 20.48 -13.11
N LYS A 182 -17.92 20.11 -14.32
CA LYS A 182 -17.42 18.92 -15.01
C LYS A 182 -15.99 19.20 -15.49
N ILE A 183 -15.04 19.40 -14.58
CA ILE A 183 -13.62 19.39 -14.99
C ILE A 183 -13.30 17.95 -15.35
N SER A 184 -12.97 17.69 -16.62
CA SER A 184 -12.45 16.41 -17.06
C SER A 184 -11.01 16.24 -16.54
N PHE A 185 -10.85 15.94 -15.25
CA PHE A 185 -9.57 15.47 -14.73
C PHE A 185 -9.34 14.06 -15.26
N ARG A 186 -8.52 13.93 -16.31
CA ARG A 186 -7.99 12.64 -16.77
C ARG A 186 -6.85 12.20 -15.87
N SER A 187 -7.13 11.91 -14.61
CA SER A 187 -6.22 11.09 -13.81
C SER A 187 -6.44 9.62 -14.17
N SER A 188 -5.37 8.89 -14.48
CA SER A 188 -5.43 7.43 -14.69
C SER A 188 -6.10 6.78 -13.47
N ALA A 189 -7.26 6.17 -13.67
CA ALA A 189 -8.00 5.56 -12.58
C ALA A 189 -7.36 4.23 -12.17
N ARG A 190 -7.11 4.02 -10.87
CA ARG A 190 -6.86 2.69 -10.28
C ARG A 190 -8.12 1.81 -10.26
N VAL A 191 -9.11 2.16 -11.05
CA VAL A 191 -10.37 1.43 -11.12
C VAL A 191 -10.21 0.37 -12.18
N LYS A 192 -10.80 -0.82 -11.94
CA LYS A 192 -10.91 -1.82 -13.00
C LYS A 192 -11.54 -1.14 -14.22
N PRO A 193 -10.89 -1.16 -15.40
CA PRO A 193 -11.49 -0.61 -16.61
C PRO A 193 -12.84 -1.27 -16.90
N ILE A 194 -13.04 -2.49 -16.37
CA ILE A 194 -14.17 -3.37 -16.63
C ILE A 194 -14.60 -4.03 -15.33
N ASP A 195 -15.86 -3.80 -14.95
CA ASP A 195 -16.55 -4.43 -13.82
C ASP A 195 -17.38 -5.65 -14.27
N SER A 196 -17.01 -6.26 -15.40
CA SER A 196 -17.68 -7.45 -15.92
C SER A 196 -17.30 -8.68 -15.11
N LEU A 197 -18.30 -9.51 -14.81
CA LEU A 197 -18.12 -10.85 -14.24
C LEU A 197 -17.77 -11.90 -15.31
N ILE A 198 -17.94 -11.55 -16.59
CA ILE A 198 -17.81 -12.48 -17.73
C ILE A 198 -16.46 -12.32 -18.42
N ILE A 199 -15.94 -11.08 -18.50
CA ILE A 199 -14.68 -10.79 -19.20
C ILE A 199 -13.78 -9.93 -18.32
N ASN A 200 -12.48 -10.21 -18.34
CA ASN A 200 -11.47 -9.43 -17.65
C ASN A 200 -10.81 -8.38 -18.58
N TYR A 201 -9.88 -7.58 -18.06
CA TYR A 201 -9.23 -6.53 -18.83
C TYR A 201 -8.34 -7.07 -19.97
N LYS A 202 -7.75 -8.27 -19.83
CA LYS A 202 -6.98 -8.92 -20.90
C LYS A 202 -7.93 -9.33 -22.03
N ASP A 203 -9.07 -9.94 -21.70
CA ASP A 203 -10.09 -10.35 -22.68
C ASP A 203 -10.60 -9.13 -23.46
N ALA A 204 -10.84 -8.02 -22.78
CA ALA A 204 -11.29 -6.80 -23.43
C ALA A 204 -10.21 -6.09 -24.25
N ALA A 205 -8.94 -6.17 -23.84
CA ALA A 205 -7.84 -5.71 -24.66
C ALA A 205 -7.76 -6.50 -25.97
N VAL A 206 -8.00 -7.83 -25.92
CA VAL A 206 -8.11 -8.68 -27.12
C VAL A 206 -9.30 -8.26 -27.98
N LEU A 207 -10.49 -8.06 -27.39
CA LEU A 207 -11.67 -7.60 -28.13
C LEU A 207 -11.46 -6.22 -28.77
N ALA A 208 -10.82 -5.29 -28.06
CA ALA A 208 -10.47 -3.97 -28.59
C ALA A 208 -9.50 -4.09 -29.77
N SER A 209 -8.51 -5.00 -29.69
CA SER A 209 -7.59 -5.24 -30.80
C SER A 209 -8.28 -5.79 -32.05
N TRP A 210 -9.34 -6.59 -31.89
CA TRP A 210 -10.16 -7.09 -33.00
C TRP A 210 -10.96 -5.97 -33.65
N ILE A 211 -11.53 -5.07 -32.85
CA ILE A 211 -12.30 -3.90 -33.32
C ILE A 211 -11.39 -2.93 -34.08
N ASP A 212 -10.19 -2.69 -33.55
CA ASP A 212 -9.19 -1.79 -34.16
C ASP A 212 -8.49 -2.40 -35.40
N GLY A 213 -8.86 -3.62 -35.80
CA GLY A 213 -8.28 -4.30 -36.95
C GLY A 213 -6.81 -4.70 -36.78
N LYS A 214 -6.26 -4.60 -35.56
CA LYS A 214 -4.88 -5.01 -35.24
C LYS A 214 -4.87 -6.49 -34.95
N THR A 215 -4.84 -7.30 -36.01
CA THR A 215 -4.64 -8.73 -35.88
C THR A 215 -3.18 -9.01 -35.48
N LYS A 216 -2.99 -9.13 -34.16
CA LYS A 216 -1.84 -9.73 -33.46
C LYS A 216 -0.62 -8.80 -33.31
N LEU A 217 -0.25 -8.52 -32.06
CA LEU A 217 1.13 -8.64 -31.59
C LEU A 217 1.15 -9.03 -30.10
N MET A 218 2.16 -9.85 -29.80
CA MET A 218 2.53 -10.52 -28.56
C MET A 218 2.41 -9.64 -27.30
N ILE A 219 2.22 -10.28 -26.14
CA ILE A 219 3.27 -10.41 -25.11
C ILE A 219 2.77 -11.38 -24.02
N ASP A 220 3.59 -12.39 -23.75
CA ASP A 220 3.57 -13.18 -22.52
C ASP A 220 3.64 -12.25 -21.29
N LEU A 221 2.62 -12.28 -20.43
CA LEU A 221 2.64 -11.87 -19.02
C LEU A 221 1.63 -12.70 -18.23
#